data_AF-A0A7J8UFA2-F1
#
_entry.id   AF-A0A7J8UFA2-F1
#
_cell.length_a   1.000
_cell.length_b   1.000
_cell.length_c   1.000
_cell.angle_alpha   90.00
_cell.angle_beta   90.00
_cell.angle_gamma   90.00
#
_symmetry.space_group_name_H-M   'P 1'
#
loop_
_entity.id
_entity.type
_entity.pdbx_description
1 polymer ?
#
loop_
_entity_poly.entity_id
_entity_poly.type
_entity_poly.pdbx_seq_one_letter_code
_entity_poly.pdbx_strand_id
1 'polypeptide(L)'
;MNLLGKKADTFAHGVREHVRLGPKISETVKGKLSLGARILQVGGLEKIFKQLFSFKEGEKLLKACQCYLSTTAGPIAGLLFISSEKVAFCSDRSIKVPSANGEFLRVHYKVVVPVEKIKGVNQSENMKKPWQKYMEIVTVDGFDIWFMGFLNYHKAFKCLQQVLSQRLGDVDTF
;
A
#
# COMPACT_ATOMS: atom_id res chain seq x y z
N MET A 1 -2.43 17.02 28.43
CA MET A 1 -2.38 15.74 27.69
C MET A 1 -1.26 15.79 26.67
N ASN A 2 -0.27 14.90 26.80
CA ASN A 2 1.02 15.01 26.13
C ASN A 2 0.96 14.46 24.69
N LEU A 3 1.69 15.08 23.74
CA LEU A 3 1.73 14.71 22.32
C LEU A 3 2.11 13.24 22.08
N LEU A 4 2.92 12.67 22.99
CA LEU A 4 3.34 11.27 22.97
C LEU A 4 2.18 10.31 23.24
N GLY A 5 1.27 10.65 24.15
CA GLY A 5 0.08 9.85 24.45
C GLY A 5 -0.88 9.77 23.26
N LYS A 6 -1.12 10.90 22.57
CA LYS A 6 -1.97 10.94 21.36
C LYS A 6 -1.41 10.08 20.22
N LYS A 7 -0.08 10.06 20.03
CA LYS A 7 0.59 9.22 19.01
C LYS A 7 0.51 7.73 19.32
N ALA A 8 0.70 7.35 20.58
CA ALA A 8 0.62 5.95 21.02
C ALA A 8 -0.80 5.40 20.86
N ASP A 9 -1.82 6.19 21.24
CA ASP A 9 -3.23 5.82 21.13
C ASP A 9 -3.66 5.63 19.66
N THR A 10 -3.26 6.56 18.78
CA THR A 10 -3.51 6.44 17.32
C THR A 10 -2.90 5.17 16.74
N PHE A 11 -1.69 4.80 17.16
CA PHE A 11 -1.01 3.60 16.70
C PHE A 11 -1.67 2.31 17.21
N ALA A 12 -1.97 2.23 18.51
CA ALA A 12 -2.67 1.10 19.10
C ALA A 12 -4.04 0.86 18.45
N HIS A 13 -4.74 1.94 18.13
CA HIS A 13 -6.01 1.86 17.43
C HIS A 13 -5.87 1.39 15.96
N GLY A 14 -4.84 1.85 15.25
CA GLY A 14 -4.52 1.37 13.90
C GLY A 14 -4.27 -0.15 13.87
N VAL A 15 -3.54 -0.67 14.86
CA VAL A 15 -3.34 -2.12 15.05
C VAL A 15 -4.66 -2.84 15.30
N ARG A 16 -5.53 -2.30 16.16
CA ARG A 16 -6.85 -2.90 16.46
C ARG A 16 -7.74 -3.02 15.23
N GLU A 17 -7.80 -1.98 14.40
CA GLU A 17 -8.61 -2.01 13.17
C GLU A 17 -8.02 -2.95 12.13
N HIS A 18 -6.68 -3.05 12.05
CA HIS A 18 -6.02 -4.04 11.20
C HIS A 18 -6.37 -5.48 11.59
N VAL A 19 -6.51 -5.77 12.89
CA VAL A 19 -6.97 -7.08 13.38
C VAL A 19 -8.44 -7.33 13.03
N ARG A 20 -9.27 -6.28 13.07
CA ARG A 20 -10.71 -6.36 12.71
C ARG A 20 -10.96 -6.60 11.22
N LEU A 21 -10.20 -5.93 10.37
CA LEU A 21 -10.28 -6.06 8.91
C LEU A 21 -9.49 -7.27 8.39
N GLY A 22 -8.61 -7.83 9.23
CA GLY A 22 -7.82 -8.99 8.93
C GLY A 22 -8.68 -10.27 8.83
N PRO A 23 -8.34 -11.20 7.93
CA PRO A 23 -9.02 -12.49 7.84
C PRO A 23 -8.81 -13.32 9.12
N LYS A 24 -9.76 -14.22 9.43
CA LYS A 24 -9.60 -15.21 10.51
C LYS A 24 -8.31 -16.02 10.27
N ILE A 25 -7.49 -16.14 11.31
CA ILE A 25 -6.14 -16.76 11.29
C ILE A 25 -6.15 -18.23 10.82
N SER A 26 -7.31 -18.88 10.84
CA SER A 26 -7.54 -20.31 10.55
C SER A 26 -7.28 -20.76 9.09
N GLU A 27 -7.01 -19.87 8.13
CA GLU A 27 -6.82 -20.23 6.72
C GLU A 27 -5.34 -20.40 6.28
N THR A 28 -4.41 -20.48 7.22
CA THR A 28 -2.98 -20.64 6.91
C THR A 28 -2.69 -22.09 6.51
N VAL A 29 -2.81 -22.39 5.22
CA VAL A 29 -2.48 -23.70 4.66
C VAL A 29 -0.96 -23.93 4.69
N LYS A 30 -0.56 -25.13 5.12
CA LYS A 30 0.84 -25.62 5.12
C LYS A 30 1.53 -25.31 3.76
N GLY A 31 2.68 -24.65 3.82
CA GLY A 31 3.53 -24.32 2.65
C GLY A 31 3.36 -22.91 2.06
N LYS A 32 2.53 -22.04 2.63
CA LYS A 32 2.28 -20.68 2.14
C LYS A 32 2.89 -19.63 3.06
N LEU A 33 3.89 -18.89 2.57
CA LEU A 33 4.46 -17.77 3.30
C LEU A 33 3.60 -16.52 3.06
N SER A 34 3.17 -15.85 4.13
CA SER A 34 2.61 -14.50 4.03
C SER A 34 3.64 -13.56 3.40
N LEU A 35 3.19 -12.44 2.81
CA LEU A 35 4.10 -11.42 2.28
C LEU A 35 5.14 -10.97 3.32
N GLY A 36 4.76 -10.91 4.61
CA GLY A 36 5.66 -10.67 5.73
C GLY A 36 6.78 -11.71 5.88
N ALA A 37 6.46 -13.00 5.81
CA ALA A 37 7.48 -14.05 5.88
C ALA A 37 8.40 -14.05 4.64
N ARG A 38 7.84 -13.71 3.46
CA ARG A 38 8.61 -13.57 2.23
C ARG A 38 9.59 -12.38 2.26
N ILE A 39 9.22 -11.28 2.90
CA ILE A 39 10.12 -10.13 3.14
C ILE A 39 11.36 -10.57 3.92
N LEU A 40 11.19 -11.35 4.99
CA LEU A 40 12.31 -11.84 5.79
C LEU A 40 13.22 -12.77 4.97
N GLN A 41 12.62 -13.69 4.22
CA GLN A 41 13.37 -14.65 3.40
C GLN A 41 14.17 -13.98 2.27
N VAL A 42 13.59 -12.97 1.61
CA VAL A 42 14.23 -12.23 0.52
C VAL A 42 15.23 -11.19 1.05
N GLY A 43 15.23 -10.92 2.35
CA GLY A 43 16.22 -10.06 3.02
C GLY A 43 15.85 -8.58 3.05
N GLY A 44 14.55 -8.26 3.12
CA GLY A 44 14.06 -6.91 3.40
C GLY A 44 13.10 -6.34 2.37
N LEU A 45 12.54 -5.16 2.70
CA LEU A 45 11.49 -4.48 1.93
C LEU A 45 11.94 -4.05 0.53
N GLU A 46 13.18 -3.56 0.40
CA GLU A 46 13.70 -3.12 -0.89
C GLU A 46 13.92 -4.28 -1.85
N LYS A 47 14.48 -5.39 -1.37
CA LYS A 47 14.70 -6.59 -2.19
C LYS A 47 13.38 -7.22 -2.63
N ILE A 48 12.38 -7.32 -1.75
CA ILE A 48 11.07 -7.81 -2.16
C ILE A 48 10.39 -6.86 -3.15
N PHE A 49 10.56 -5.54 -2.99
CA PHE A 49 9.99 -4.55 -3.91
C PHE A 49 10.56 -4.74 -5.32
N LYS A 50 11.88 -4.87 -5.45
CA LYS A 50 12.58 -5.18 -6.72
C LYS A 50 12.16 -6.52 -7.33
N GLN A 51 11.84 -7.52 -6.50
CA GLN A 51 11.35 -8.81 -6.99
C GLN A 51 9.87 -8.74 -7.45
N LEU A 52 9.06 -7.90 -6.80
CA LEU A 52 7.62 -7.81 -7.09
C LEU A 52 7.30 -6.87 -8.25
N PHE A 53 8.11 -5.84 -8.47
CA PHE A 53 7.87 -4.79 -9.45
C PHE A 53 9.14 -4.50 -10.24
N SER A 54 9.00 -4.22 -11.53
CA SER A 54 10.11 -3.74 -12.35
C SER A 54 10.73 -2.50 -11.70
N PHE A 55 12.05 -2.45 -11.57
CA PHE A 55 12.78 -1.39 -10.89
C PHE A 55 13.61 -0.62 -11.90
N LYS A 56 13.44 0.71 -11.97
CA LYS A 56 14.24 1.56 -12.86
C LYS A 56 15.62 1.82 -12.23
N GLU A 57 16.63 2.05 -13.06
CA GLU A 57 17.94 2.49 -12.57
C GLU A 57 17.79 3.83 -11.84
N GLY A 58 18.42 3.97 -10.68
CA GLY A 58 18.30 5.17 -9.83
C GLY A 58 17.01 5.26 -9.00
N GLU A 59 16.01 4.40 -9.20
CA GLU A 59 14.81 4.35 -8.38
C GLU A 59 15.17 4.06 -6.91
N LYS A 60 14.48 4.69 -5.96
CA LYS A 60 14.68 4.46 -4.53
C LYS A 60 13.37 4.12 -3.86
N LEU A 61 13.33 3.03 -3.09
CA LEU A 61 12.20 2.76 -2.22
C LEU A 61 12.25 3.70 -1.01
N LEU A 62 11.22 4.53 -0.83
CA LEU A 62 11.17 5.55 0.22
C LEU A 62 10.34 5.08 1.42
N LYS A 63 9.25 4.37 1.14
CA LYS A 63 8.35 3.87 2.18
C LYS A 63 7.71 2.55 1.79
N ALA A 64 7.46 1.72 2.79
CA ALA A 64 6.45 0.68 2.73
C ALA A 64 5.53 0.78 3.96
N CYS A 65 4.24 0.55 3.77
CA CYS A 65 3.27 0.52 4.86
C CYS A 65 2.16 -0.50 4.59
N GLN A 66 1.70 -1.14 5.65
CA GLN A 66 0.55 -2.03 5.58
C GLN A 66 -0.74 -1.22 5.53
N CYS A 67 -1.61 -1.61 4.61
CA CYS A 67 -2.90 -0.97 4.37
C CYS A 67 -3.83 -1.95 3.64
N TYR A 68 -5.01 -1.46 3.30
CA TYR A 68 -5.99 -2.16 2.49
C TYR A 68 -6.27 -1.36 1.23
N LEU A 69 -6.25 -2.03 0.08
CA LEU A 69 -6.79 -1.49 -1.16
C LEU A 69 -8.32 -1.66 -1.14
N SER A 70 -9.06 -0.58 -1.32
CA SER A 70 -10.52 -0.62 -1.46
C SER A 70 -10.89 -1.14 -2.84
N THR A 71 -11.74 -2.18 -2.90
CA THR A 71 -12.30 -2.70 -4.15
C THR A 71 -13.81 -2.91 -3.99
N THR A 72 -14.52 -3.07 -5.10
CA THR A 72 -15.96 -3.35 -5.10
C THR A 72 -16.32 -4.66 -4.42
N ALA A 73 -15.42 -5.65 -4.44
CA ALA A 73 -15.58 -6.93 -3.73
C ALA A 73 -15.17 -6.85 -2.25
N GLY A 74 -14.74 -5.69 -1.77
CA GLY A 74 -14.28 -5.45 -0.41
C GLY A 74 -12.79 -5.08 -0.32
N PRO A 75 -12.31 -4.76 0.89
CA PRO A 75 -10.93 -4.34 1.10
C PRO A 75 -9.94 -5.52 0.99
N ILE A 76 -8.86 -5.33 0.25
CA ILE A 76 -7.77 -6.31 0.08
C ILE A 76 -6.57 -5.88 0.93
N ALA A 77 -6.19 -6.69 1.91
CA ALA A 77 -5.00 -6.44 2.73
C ALA A 77 -3.71 -6.58 1.92
N GLY A 78 -2.74 -5.69 2.16
CA GLY A 78 -1.43 -5.77 1.53
C GLY A 78 -0.46 -4.69 1.97
N LEU A 79 0.62 -4.57 1.20
CA LEU A 79 1.65 -3.55 1.38
C LEU A 79 1.58 -2.53 0.25
N LEU A 80 1.53 -1.26 0.64
CA LEU A 80 1.79 -0.12 -0.23
C LEU A 80 3.27 0.23 -0.15
N PHE A 81 3.91 0.28 -1.30
CA PHE A 81 5.27 0.73 -1.52
C PHE A 81 5.23 2.10 -2.22
N ILE A 82 6.02 3.04 -1.73
CA ILE A 82 6.21 4.37 -2.32
C ILE A 82 7.69 4.46 -2.67
N SER A 83 8.00 4.54 -3.96
CA SER A 83 9.34 4.84 -4.45
C SER A 83 9.40 6.26 -5.02
N SER A 84 10.59 6.69 -5.43
CA SER A 84 10.76 7.95 -6.18
C SER A 84 10.01 7.95 -7.52
N GLU A 85 9.73 6.76 -8.09
CA GLU A 85 9.20 6.62 -9.45
C GLU A 85 7.74 6.15 -9.49
N LYS A 86 7.27 5.43 -8.47
CA LYS A 86 5.93 4.84 -8.47
C LYS A 86 5.36 4.61 -7.09
N VAL A 87 4.03 4.58 -7.04
CA VAL A 87 3.28 3.98 -5.95
C VAL A 87 2.86 2.58 -6.40
N ALA A 88 3.17 1.56 -5.60
CA ALA A 88 2.85 0.18 -5.93
C ALA A 88 2.20 -0.54 -4.74
N PHE A 89 1.19 -1.34 -4.99
CA PHE A 89 0.53 -2.16 -3.98
C PHE A 89 0.63 -3.63 -4.35
N CYS A 90 0.85 -4.49 -3.35
CA CYS A 90 0.78 -5.94 -3.50
C CYS A 90 -0.05 -6.53 -2.37
N SER A 91 -1.03 -7.37 -2.71
CA SER A 91 -1.85 -8.07 -1.71
C SER A 91 -1.00 -9.03 -0.87
N ASP A 92 -1.36 -9.21 0.41
CA ASP A 92 -0.68 -10.16 1.30
C ASP A 92 -0.92 -11.62 0.86
N ARG A 93 -2.11 -11.90 0.33
CA ARG A 93 -2.54 -13.22 -0.13
C ARG A 93 -2.61 -13.26 -1.65
N SER A 94 -2.26 -14.41 -2.23
CA SER A 94 -2.49 -14.70 -3.65
C SER A 94 -3.89 -15.25 -3.88
N ILE A 95 -4.46 -14.90 -5.03
CA ILE A 95 -5.73 -15.43 -5.54
C ILE A 95 -5.45 -16.51 -6.59
N LYS A 96 -6.36 -17.49 -6.70
CA LYS A 96 -6.32 -18.49 -7.78
C LYS A 96 -6.95 -17.90 -9.03
N VAL A 97 -6.27 -18.01 -10.16
CA VAL A 97 -6.74 -17.60 -11.48
C VAL A 97 -6.63 -18.79 -12.42
N PRO A 98 -7.64 -19.08 -13.24
CA PRO A 98 -7.53 -20.11 -14.26
C PRO A 98 -6.46 -19.74 -15.29
N SER A 99 -5.70 -20.74 -15.72
CA SER A 99 -4.71 -20.67 -16.78
C SER A 99 -5.24 -21.31 -18.06
N ALA A 100 -4.66 -20.95 -19.20
CA ALA A 100 -5.05 -21.47 -20.52
C ALA A 100 -4.91 -22.99 -20.66
N ASN A 101 -4.06 -23.62 -19.83
CA ASN A 101 -3.85 -25.06 -19.79
C ASN A 101 -4.83 -25.82 -18.85
N GLY A 102 -5.84 -25.14 -18.28
CA GLY A 102 -6.79 -25.74 -17.33
C GLY A 102 -6.27 -25.85 -15.89
N GLU A 103 -5.04 -25.42 -15.61
CA GLU A 103 -4.51 -25.34 -14.26
C GLU A 103 -4.88 -24.01 -13.57
N PHE A 104 -4.69 -23.93 -12.25
CA PHE A 104 -4.88 -22.69 -11.50
C PHE A 104 -3.53 -22.07 -11.14
N LEU A 105 -3.28 -20.87 -11.64
CA LEU A 105 -2.15 -20.05 -11.23
C LEU A 105 -2.51 -19.28 -9.96
N ARG A 106 -1.50 -19.03 -9.11
CA ARG A 106 -1.66 -18.15 -7.96
C ARG A 106 -0.94 -16.83 -8.23
N VAL A 107 -1.70 -15.75 -8.27
CA VAL A 107 -1.16 -14.40 -8.47
C VAL A 107 -1.51 -13.51 -7.29
N HIS A 108 -0.63 -12.57 -6.97
CA HIS A 108 -0.97 -11.50 -6.05
C HIS A 108 -1.70 -10.39 -6.81
N TYR A 109 -2.71 -9.80 -6.19
CA TYR A 109 -3.32 -8.58 -6.72
C TYR A 109 -2.30 -7.46 -6.60
N LYS A 110 -2.01 -6.79 -7.72
CA LYS A 110 -1.02 -5.73 -7.79
C LYS A 110 -1.61 -4.49 -8.43
N VAL A 111 -1.24 -3.33 -7.92
CA VAL A 111 -1.51 -2.02 -8.52
C VAL A 111 -0.17 -1.31 -8.65
N VAL A 112 0.06 -0.64 -9.78
CA VAL A 112 1.25 0.19 -9.99
C VAL A 112 0.82 1.48 -10.64
N VAL A 113 1.16 2.60 -10.02
CA VAL A 113 0.87 3.94 -10.50
C VAL A 113 2.19 4.70 -10.59
N PRO A 114 2.70 4.98 -11.80
CA PRO A 114 3.86 5.85 -11.97
C PRO A 114 3.59 7.23 -11.36
N VAL A 115 4.58 7.80 -10.68
CA VAL A 115 4.47 9.13 -10.04
C VAL A 115 4.10 10.21 -11.06
N GLU A 116 4.66 10.13 -12.25
CA GLU A 116 4.35 11.02 -13.39
C GLU A 116 2.86 10.98 -13.84
N LYS A 117 2.14 9.89 -13.50
CA LYS A 117 0.72 9.70 -13.81
C LYS A 117 -0.20 10.04 -12.63
N ILE A 118 0.34 10.44 -11.48
CA ILE A 118 -0.45 10.87 -10.34
C ILE A 118 -0.79 12.36 -10.51
N LYS A 119 -2.08 12.66 -10.55
CA LYS A 119 -2.61 14.02 -10.56
C LYS A 119 -2.58 14.62 -9.15
N GLY A 120 -2.92 13.83 -8.15
CA GLY A 120 -2.93 14.29 -6.77
C GLY A 120 -3.17 13.16 -5.76
N VAL A 121 -2.98 13.51 -4.50
CA VAL A 121 -3.31 12.64 -3.36
C VAL A 121 -4.22 13.40 -2.40
N ASN A 122 -5.37 12.82 -2.07
CA ASN A 122 -6.34 13.42 -1.16
C ASN A 122 -6.45 12.60 0.13
N GLN A 123 -6.73 13.30 1.22
CA GLN A 123 -7.09 12.68 2.49
C GLN A 123 -8.60 12.72 2.68
N SER A 124 -9.15 11.65 3.22
CA SER A 124 -10.55 11.60 3.66
C SER A 124 -10.64 10.83 4.98
N GLU A 125 -11.70 11.04 5.72
CA GLU A 125 -11.96 10.34 6.98
C GLU A 125 -13.41 9.91 7.08
N ASN A 126 -13.65 8.81 7.78
CA ASN A 126 -15.01 8.33 7.97
C ASN A 126 -15.78 9.28 8.90
N MET A 127 -16.90 9.85 8.44
CA MET A 127 -17.69 10.78 9.26
C MET A 127 -18.14 10.20 10.61
N LYS A 128 -18.42 8.89 10.66
CA LYS A 128 -18.83 8.20 11.89
C LYS A 128 -17.63 7.71 12.71
N LYS A 129 -16.47 7.55 12.08
CA LYS A 129 -15.24 7.03 12.68
C LYS A 129 -14.02 7.83 12.20
N PRO A 130 -13.82 9.08 12.66
CA PRO A 130 -12.80 9.98 12.09
C PRO A 130 -11.35 9.45 12.12
N TRP A 131 -11.07 8.46 12.97
CA TRP A 131 -9.79 7.76 13.00
C TRP A 131 -9.57 6.81 11.81
N GLN A 132 -10.63 6.39 11.12
CA GLN A 132 -10.55 5.64 9.86
C GLN A 132 -10.23 6.63 8.74
N LYS A 133 -8.93 6.76 8.47
CA LYS A 133 -8.41 7.61 7.41
C LYS A 133 -8.29 6.84 6.10
N TYR A 134 -8.66 7.52 5.03
CA TYR A 134 -8.60 7.08 3.66
C TYR A 134 -7.60 7.94 2.91
N MET A 135 -6.85 7.31 2.01
CA MET A 135 -5.96 8.00 1.09
C MET A 135 -6.43 7.68 -0.32
N GLU A 136 -6.79 8.73 -1.06
CA GLU A 136 -7.16 8.64 -2.47
C GLU A 136 -5.95 9.07 -3.32
N ILE A 137 -5.63 8.27 -4.32
CA ILE A 137 -4.68 8.63 -5.38
C ILE A 137 -5.49 8.84 -6.66
N VAL A 138 -5.48 10.06 -7.17
CA VAL A 138 -6.14 10.43 -8.42
C VAL A 138 -5.10 10.43 -9.52
N THR A 139 -5.36 9.72 -10.61
CA THR A 139 -4.48 9.68 -11.78
C THR A 139 -4.84 10.75 -12.80
N VAL A 140 -3.91 11.08 -13.69
CA VAL A 140 -4.11 12.11 -14.74
C VAL A 140 -5.20 11.75 -15.74
N ASP A 141 -5.44 10.46 -15.95
CA ASP A 141 -6.49 9.87 -16.79
C ASP A 141 -7.84 9.69 -16.04
N GLY A 142 -7.94 10.15 -14.79
CA GLY A 142 -9.20 10.24 -14.06
C GLY A 142 -9.61 8.98 -13.31
N PHE A 143 -8.69 8.06 -13.02
CA PHE A 143 -8.95 6.94 -12.13
C PHE A 143 -8.64 7.31 -10.68
N ASP A 144 -9.47 6.82 -9.77
CA ASP A 144 -9.32 7.03 -8.33
C ASP A 144 -9.01 5.71 -7.63
N ILE A 145 -7.89 5.67 -6.89
CA ILE A 145 -7.45 4.48 -6.18
C ILE A 145 -7.46 4.77 -4.69
N TRP A 146 -8.28 4.00 -3.97
CA TRP A 146 -8.56 4.22 -2.56
C TRP A 146 -7.84 3.22 -1.67
N PHE A 147 -7.11 3.74 -0.70
CA PHE A 147 -6.46 2.96 0.35
C PHE A 147 -6.99 3.33 1.73
N MET A 148 -7.03 2.35 2.63
CA MET A 148 -7.55 2.52 3.99
C MET A 148 -6.83 1.62 4.99
N GLY A 149 -7.18 1.75 6.27
CA GLY A 149 -6.69 0.83 7.32
C GLY A 149 -5.16 0.85 7.48
N PHE A 150 -4.53 2.00 7.25
CA PHE A 150 -3.09 2.14 7.35
C PHE A 150 -2.59 1.97 8.78
N LEU A 151 -1.53 1.16 8.96
CA LEU A 151 -0.79 1.15 10.24
C LEU A 151 -0.04 2.47 10.48
N ASN A 152 0.35 3.17 9.41
CA ASN A 152 1.10 4.43 9.53
C ASN A 152 0.68 5.47 8.49
N TYR A 153 -0.60 5.88 8.55
CA TYR A 153 -1.23 6.80 7.60
C TYR A 153 -0.41 8.07 7.35
N HIS A 154 -0.12 8.84 8.41
CA HIS A 154 0.51 10.16 8.30
C HIS A 154 1.89 10.10 7.63
N LYS A 155 2.69 9.05 7.92
CA LYS A 155 4.00 8.89 7.29
C LYS A 155 3.88 8.52 5.82
N ALA A 156 2.90 7.69 5.45
CA ALA A 156 2.67 7.30 4.06
C ALA A 156 2.19 8.51 3.24
N PHE A 157 1.18 9.23 3.73
CA PHE A 157 0.63 10.41 3.09
C PHE A 157 1.69 11.50 2.91
N LYS A 158 2.44 11.84 3.97
CA LYS A 158 3.51 12.85 3.89
C LYS A 158 4.60 12.44 2.90
N CYS A 159 4.99 11.17 2.87
CA CYS A 159 5.99 10.68 1.92
C CYS A 159 5.50 10.84 0.48
N LEU A 160 4.23 10.50 0.20
CA LEU A 160 3.66 10.64 -1.14
C LEU A 160 3.55 12.12 -1.56
N GLN A 161 3.12 13.00 -0.66
CA GLN A 161 3.11 14.45 -0.93
C GLN A 161 4.51 14.96 -1.29
N GLN A 162 5.54 14.55 -0.56
CA GLN A 162 6.93 14.96 -0.85
C GLN A 162 7.39 14.51 -2.23
N VAL A 163 7.09 13.27 -2.62
CA VAL A 163 7.41 12.73 -3.94
C VAL A 163 6.71 13.53 -5.04
N LEU A 164 5.42 13.85 -4.85
CA LEU A 164 4.66 14.63 -5.82
C LEU A 164 5.14 16.08 -5.91
N SER A 165 5.53 16.71 -4.80
CA SER A 165 6.09 18.06 -4.79
C SER A 165 7.46 18.13 -5.47
N GLN A 166 8.34 17.15 -5.24
CA GLN A 166 9.63 17.07 -5.93
C GLN A 166 9.45 16.95 -7.44
N ARG A 167 8.51 16.11 -7.88
CA ARG A 167 8.15 15.97 -9.29
C ARG A 167 7.65 17.28 -9.92
N LEU A 168 6.90 18.10 -9.18
CA LEU A 168 6.42 19.39 -9.70
C LEU A 168 7.52 20.45 -9.77
N GLY A 169 8.45 20.46 -8.80
CA GLY A 169 9.58 21.39 -8.80
C GLY A 169 10.59 21.17 -9.93
N ASP A 170 10.68 19.96 -10.46
CA ASP A 170 11.55 19.63 -11.61
C ASP A 170 10.94 20.02 -12.97
N VAL A 171 9.66 20.40 -13.03
CA VAL A 171 8.97 20.79 -14.28
C VAL A 171 9.10 22.30 -14.56
N ASP A 172 9.36 23.11 -13.53
CA ASP A 172 9.42 24.58 -13.63
C ASP A 172 10.82 25.13 -13.96
N THR A 173 11.78 24.28 -14.34
CA THR A 173 13.20 24.65 -14.58
C THR A 173 13.66 24.65 -16.04
N PHE A 174 12.75 24.72 -17.01
CA PHE A 174 13.09 24.86 -18.44
C PHE A 174 12.40 26.05 -19.10
#